data_AF-A0A433XUJ1-F1
#
_entry.id   AF-A0A433XUJ1-F1
#
_cell.length_a   1.000
_cell.length_b   1.000
_cell.length_c   1.000
_cell.angle_alpha   90.00
_cell.angle_beta   90.00
_cell.angle_gamma   90.00
#
_symmetry.space_group_name_H-M   'P 1'
#
loop_
_entity.id
_entity.type
_entity.pdbx_description
1 polymer ?
#
loop_
_entity_poly.entity_id
_entity_poly.type
_entity_poly.pdbx_seq_one_letter_code
_entity_poly.pdbx_strand_id
1 'polypeptide(L)' 'MYVCLCTGVTDGKIRDAIYDGCCSYREVREATGVASQCGKCACLAKQVVRETLSSLQASQSVMSYPAEFSVA' A
#
# COMPACT_ATOMS: atom_id res chain seq x y z
N MET A 1 11.60 -8.07 0.45
CA MET A 1 12.74 -7.50 -0.32
C MET A 1 13.02 -6.05 0.07
N TYR A 2 14.30 -5.61 0.08
CA TYR A 2 14.61 -4.18 0.19
C TYR A 2 14.20 -3.44 -1.07
N VAL A 3 13.34 -2.43 -0.90
CA VAL A 3 12.91 -1.54 -1.98
C VAL A 3 13.78 -0.29 -2.00
N CYS A 4 14.14 0.28 -0.85
CA CYS A 4 15.05 1.41 -0.74
C CYS A 4 16.27 1.08 0.13
N LEU A 5 17.45 1.10 -0.48
CA LEU A 5 18.72 0.88 0.22
C LEU A 5 19.17 2.10 1.03
N CYS A 6 18.85 3.31 0.57
CA CYS A 6 19.24 4.56 1.23
C CYS A 6 18.67 4.70 2.65
N THR A 7 17.42 4.24 2.85
CA THR A 7 16.68 4.38 4.12
C THR A 7 16.29 3.04 4.73
N GLY A 8 16.75 1.92 4.17
CA GLY A 8 16.46 0.58 4.71
C GLY A 8 14.96 0.23 4.70
N VAL A 9 14.24 0.62 3.64
CA VAL A 9 12.82 0.35 3.49
C VAL A 9 12.62 -0.94 2.71
N THR A 10 11.85 -1.86 3.28
CA THR A 10 11.43 -3.11 2.64
C THR A 10 10.03 -2.97 2.04
N ASP A 11 9.69 -3.87 1.14
CA ASP A 11 8.31 -4.09 0.68
C ASP A 11 7.33 -4.32 1.85
N GLY A 12 7.73 -5.07 2.87
CA GLY A 12 6.97 -5.27 4.10
C GLY A 12 6.61 -3.93 4.76
N LYS A 13 7.61 -3.07 5.03
CA LYS A 13 7.38 -1.75 5.63
C LYS A 13 6.44 -0.86 4.79
N ILE A 14 6.48 -0.98 3.46
CA ILE A 14 5.56 -0.24 2.58
C ILE A 14 4.14 -0.75 2.75
N ARG A 15 3.95 -2.07 2.81
CA ARG A 15 2.63 -2.68 3.02
C ARG A 15 2.09 -2.38 4.41
N ASP A 16 2.92 -2.50 5.45
CA ASP A 16 2.56 -2.19 6.83
C ASP A 16 2.08 -0.73 6.94
N ALA A 17 2.79 0.23 6.35
CA ALA A 17 2.36 1.63 6.33
C ALA A 17 0.99 1.83 5.65
N ILE A 18 0.67 1.03 4.62
CA ILE A 18 -0.65 1.06 3.97
C ILE A 18 -1.72 0.46 4.89
N TYR A 19 -1.43 -0.64 5.57
CA TYR A 19 -2.33 -1.25 6.56
C TYR A 19 -2.57 -0.34 7.77
N ASP A 20 -1.57 0.47 8.14
CA ASP A 20 -1.68 1.50 9.19
C ASP A 20 -2.48 2.74 8.73
N GLY A 21 -2.89 2.81 7.45
CA GLY A 21 -3.80 3.81 6.93
C GLY A 21 -3.27 4.68 5.81
N CYS A 22 -2.01 4.49 5.34
CA CYS A 22 -1.52 5.24 4.19
C CYS A 22 -2.29 4.86 2.92
N CYS A 23 -2.96 5.84 2.30
CA CYS A 23 -3.78 5.66 1.11
C CYS A 23 -3.09 6.15 -0.17
N SER A 24 -1.88 6.69 -0.06
CA SER A 24 -1.15 7.22 -1.21
C SER A 24 0.36 7.00 -1.11
N TYR A 25 1.05 7.00 -2.26
CA TYR A 25 2.52 6.93 -2.29
C TYR A 25 3.16 8.09 -1.51
N ARG A 26 2.51 9.26 -1.49
CA ARG A 26 3.01 10.42 -0.75
C ARG A 26 3.03 10.14 0.75
N GLU A 27 1.92 9.64 1.29
CA GLU A 27 1.83 9.26 2.71
C GLU A 27 2.82 8.16 3.06
N VAL A 28 2.93 7.12 2.22
CA VAL A 28 3.94 6.06 2.41
C VAL A 28 5.36 6.63 2.44
N ARG A 29 5.67 7.60 1.59
CA ARG A 29 6.98 8.27 1.57
C ARG A 29 7.21 9.11 2.83
N GLU A 30 6.20 9.82 3.30
CA GLU A 30 6.29 10.61 4.53
C GLU A 30 6.43 9.70 5.77
N ALA A 31 5.73 8.56 5.81
CA ALA A 31 5.77 7.61 6.91
C ALA A 31 7.07 6.77 6.96
N THR A 32 7.55 6.29 5.81
CA THR A 32 8.68 5.33 5.74
C THR A 32 10.01 5.95 5.32
N GLY A 33 9.99 7.17 4.77
CA GLY A 33 11.16 7.81 4.18
C GLY A 33 11.62 7.19 2.86
N VAL A 34 10.81 6.34 2.20
CA VAL A 34 11.17 5.73 0.91
C VAL A 34 11.44 6.79 -0.16
N ALA A 35 12.50 6.60 -0.96
CA ALA A 35 12.90 7.53 -2.03
C ALA A 35 13.16 8.99 -1.58
N SER A 36 13.44 9.24 -0.30
CA SER A 36 13.76 10.57 0.23
C SER A 36 15.18 11.06 -0.12
N GLN A 37 16.10 10.14 -0.45
CA GLN A 37 17.48 10.46 -0.82
C GLN A 37 17.70 10.44 -2.34
N CYS A 38 18.25 9.34 -2.90
CA CYS A 38 18.64 9.29 -4.31
C CYS A 38 17.48 9.11 -5.31
N GLY A 39 16.27 8.80 -4.84
CA GLY A 39 15.07 8.66 -5.67
C GLY A 39 15.00 7.41 -6.59
N LYS A 40 16.09 6.64 -6.76
CA LYS A 40 16.16 5.52 -7.73
C LYS A 40 15.10 4.43 -7.52
N CYS A 41 14.69 4.20 -6.28
CA CYS A 41 13.67 3.22 -5.92
C CYS A 41 12.23 3.68 -6.15
N ALA A 42 11.99 4.94 -6.55
CA ALA A 42 10.65 5.54 -6.58
C ALA A 42 9.68 4.77 -7.48
N CYS A 43 10.12 4.29 -8.64
CA CYS A 43 9.27 3.50 -9.54
C CYS A 43 8.84 2.18 -8.91
N LEU A 44 9.79 1.43 -8.31
CA LEU A 44 9.51 0.17 -7.63
C LEU A 44 8.62 0.38 -6.41
N ALA A 45 8.89 1.40 -5.60
CA ALA A 45 8.07 1.72 -4.43
C ALA A 45 6.62 2.06 -4.83
N LYS A 46 6.43 2.88 -5.89
CA LYS A 46 5.09 3.19 -6.43
C LYS A 46 4.37 1.94 -6.93
N GLN A 47 5.08 1.00 -7.54
CA GLN A 47 4.49 -0.27 -7.98
C GLN A 47 3.98 -1.07 -6.78
N VAL A 48 4.79 -1.26 -5.75
CA VAL A 48 4.39 -1.98 -4.52
C VAL A 48 3.18 -1.31 -3.86
N VAL A 49 3.16 0.03 -3.77
CA VAL A 49 2.01 0.77 -3.23
C VAL A 49 0.75 0.52 -4.06
N ARG A 50 0.84 0.63 -5.39
CA ARG A 50 -0.30 0.42 -6.29
C ARG A 50 -0.85 -1.01 -6.18
N GLU A 51 0.03 -2.01 -6.25
CA GLU A 51 -0.35 -3.42 -6.13
C GLU A 51 -1.08 -3.66 -4.79
N THR A 52 -0.53 -3.16 -3.69
CA THR A 52 -1.11 -3.35 -2.35
C THR A 52 -2.48 -2.70 -2.23
N LEU A 53 -2.63 -1.44 -2.68
CA LEU A 53 -3.92 -0.74 -2.65
C LEU A 53 -4.96 -1.39 -3.58
N SER A 54 -4.56 -1.83 -4.77
CA SER A 54 -5.46 -2.54 -5.69
C SER A 54 -5.90 -3.89 -5.14
N SER A 55 -5.00 -4.64 -4.48
CA SER A 55 -5.35 -5.89 -3.79
C SER A 55 -6.34 -5.65 -2.64
N LEU A 56 -6.16 -4.58 -1.87
CA LEU A 56 -7.11 -4.19 -0.81
C LEU A 56 -8.49 -3.88 -1.39
N GLN A 57 -8.57 -3.10 -2.46
CA GLN A 57 -9.84 -2.78 -3.14
C GLN A 57 -10.53 -4.03 -3.69
N ALA A 58 -9.77 -4.95 -4.30
CA ALA A 58 -10.30 -6.21 -4.80
C ALA A 58 -10.82 -7.12 -3.68
N SER A 59 -10.21 -7.08 -2.49
CA SER A 59 -10.69 -7.81 -1.32
C SER A 59 -11.92 -7.18 -0.67
N GLN A 60 -12.09 -5.86 -0.79
CA GLN A 60 -13.24 -5.14 -0.23
C GLN A 60 -14.49 -5.24 -1.11
N SER A 61 -14.34 -5.36 -2.43
CA SER A 61 -15.47 -5.45 -3.35
C SER A 61 -16.30 -6.73 -3.18
N VAL A 62 -15.73 -7.79 -2.60
CA VAL A 62 -16.44 -9.05 -2.28
C VAL A 62 -17.30 -8.94 -1.00
N MET A 63 -17.10 -7.90 -0.18
CA MET A 63 -17.83 -7.69 1.08
C MET A 63 -18.99 -6.68 0.93
N SER A 64 -19.25 -6.20 -0.28
CA SER A 64 -20.31 -5.21 -0.53
C SER A 64 -21.64 -5.81 -1.03
N TYR A 65 -21.79 -7.13 -1.05
CA TYR A 65 -23.10 -7.73 -1.29
C TYR A 65 -23.97 -7.50 -0.05
N PRO A 66 -25.11 -6.79 -0.13
CA PRO A 66 -26.01 -6.67 1.00
C PRO A 66 -26.52 -8.06 1.33
N ALA A 67 -26.20 -8.53 2.53
CA ALA A 67 -26.92 -9.64 3.12
C ALA A 67 -28.40 -9.23 3.27
N GLU A 68 -29.29 -10.15 2.87
CA GLU A 68 -30.68 -10.27 3.32
C GLU A 68 -31.76 -9.46 2.59
N PHE A 69 -32.07 -9.96 1.38
CA PHE A 69 -33.45 -10.28 1.03
C PHE A 69 -33.97 -11.33 2.04
N SER A 70 -34.70 -10.91 3.06
CA SER A 70 -35.55 -11.75 3.94
C SER A 70 -36.45 -10.77 4.70
N VAL A 71 -37.77 -10.75 4.54
CA VAL A 71 -38.72 -11.75 5.02
C VAL A 71 -39.97 -11.75 4.12
N ALA A 72 -40.59 -12.94 4.01
CA ALA A 72 -41.85 -13.25 3.33
C ALA A 72 -43.08 -12.48 3.85
#